data_AF-A0A392RE03-F1
#
_entry.id   AF-A0A392RE03-F1
#
_cell.length_a   1.000
_cell.length_b   1.000
_cell.length_c   1.000
_cell.angle_alpha   90.00
_cell.angle_beta   90.00
_cell.angle_gamma   90.00
#
_symmetry.space_group_name_H-M   'P 1'
#
loop_
_entity.id
_entity.type
_entity.pdbx_description
1 polymer ?
#
loop_
_entity_poly.entity_id
_entity_poly.type
_entity_poly.pdbx_seq_one_letter_code
_entity_poly.pdbx_strand_id
1 'polypeptide(L)' 'LKDRGYSIPSDEIQRSLDEFRQIHGQSPDVDRLRFTATHTTDPSKRILVIFTGPGIVKVNVVRNIAGQIVNRDTLTG' A
#
# COMPACT_ATOMS: atom_id res chain seq x y z
N LEU A 1 -6.22 -7.83 -0.44
CA LEU A 1 -6.64 -7.25 0.86
C LEU A 1 -8.13 -7.44 1.12
N LYS A 2 -9.00 -7.23 0.12
CA LYS A 2 -10.46 -7.49 0.18
C LYS A 2 -10.82 -8.85 0.79
N ASP A 3 -10.24 -9.95 0.28
CA ASP A 3 -10.53 -11.31 0.78
C ASP A 3 -10.05 -11.56 2.22
N ARG A 4 -9.20 -10.68 2.76
CA ARG A 4 -8.77 -10.70 4.17
C ARG A 4 -9.65 -9.85 5.08
N GLY A 5 -10.81 -9.37 4.60
CA GLY A 5 -11.74 -8.55 5.38
C GLY A 5 -11.38 -7.06 5.45
N TYR A 6 -10.48 -6.57 4.60
CA TYR A 6 -10.18 -5.13 4.54
C TYR A 6 -11.09 -4.40 3.55
N SER A 7 -11.46 -3.18 3.90
CA SER A 7 -12.29 -2.32 3.06
C SER A 7 -11.49 -1.84 1.85
N ILE A 8 -11.79 -2.42 0.69
CA ILE A 8 -11.20 -2.05 -0.61
C ILE A 8 -12.36 -1.83 -1.59
N PRO A 9 -12.51 -0.64 -2.19
CA PRO A 9 -13.54 -0.37 -3.19
C PRO A 9 -13.45 -1.34 -4.37
N SER A 10 -14.59 -1.79 -4.89
CA SER A 10 -14.60 -2.66 -6.08
C SER A 10 -13.98 -1.97 -7.30
N ASP A 11 -14.19 -0.66 -7.42
CA ASP A 11 -13.63 0.16 -8.50
C ASP A 11 -12.11 0.12 -8.51
N GLU A 12 -11.43 0.09 -7.34
CA GLU A 12 -9.96 -0.04 -7.27
C GLU A 12 -9.47 -1.39 -7.82
N ILE A 13 -10.24 -2.45 -7.64
CA ILE A 13 -9.90 -3.80 -8.11
C ILE A 13 -10.16 -3.93 -9.61
N GLN A 14 -11.20 -3.26 -10.10
CA GLN A 14 -11.64 -3.32 -11.49
C GLN A 14 -10.96 -2.29 -12.39
N ARG A 15 -10.11 -1.41 -11.84
CA ARG A 15 -9.36 -0.43 -12.64
C ARG A 15 -8.61 -1.10 -13.78
N SER A 16 -8.80 -0.56 -14.97
CA SER A 16 -8.02 -0.93 -16.13
C SER A 16 -6.56 -0.46 -16.01
N LEU A 17 -5.69 -1.06 -16.80
CA LEU A 17 -4.28 -0.65 -16.89
C LEU A 17 -4.14 0.81 -17.38
N ASP A 18 -5.00 1.23 -18.30
CA ASP A 18 -4.96 2.58 -18.86
C ASP A 18 -5.36 3.62 -17.81
N GLU A 19 -6.44 3.37 -17.05
CA GLU A 19 -6.84 4.23 -15.93
C GLU A 19 -5.78 4.28 -14.83
N PHE A 20 -5.09 3.17 -14.56
CA PHE A 20 -3.99 3.14 -13.61
C PHE A 20 -2.83 4.04 -14.09
N ARG A 21 -2.44 3.92 -15.36
CA ARG A 21 -1.36 4.73 -15.96
C ARG A 21 -1.70 6.20 -16.09
N GLN A 22 -2.98 6.55 -16.26
CA GLN A 22 -3.42 7.95 -16.24
C GLN A 22 -3.19 8.60 -14.86
N ILE A 23 -3.34 7.84 -13.77
CA ILE A 23 -3.12 8.36 -12.41
C ILE A 23 -1.64 8.34 -12.02
N HIS A 24 -0.95 7.21 -12.25
CA HIS A 24 0.39 7.00 -11.71
C HIS A 24 1.51 7.18 -12.75
N GLY A 25 1.16 7.38 -14.02
CA GLY A 25 2.10 7.45 -15.12
C GLY A 25 2.52 6.07 -15.65
N GLN A 26 3.26 6.07 -16.75
CA GLN A 26 3.79 4.85 -17.38
C GLN A 26 4.89 4.18 -16.55
N SER A 27 5.68 4.99 -15.83
CA SER A 27 6.72 4.55 -14.91
C SER A 27 6.42 5.14 -13.53
N PRO A 28 5.54 4.48 -12.75
CA PRO A 28 5.06 5.02 -11.49
C PRO A 28 6.18 5.04 -10.45
N ASP A 29 6.18 6.09 -9.64
CA ASP A 29 6.99 6.14 -8.41
C ASP A 29 6.44 5.14 -7.40
N VAL A 30 7.26 4.16 -7.01
CA VAL A 30 6.90 3.07 -6.09
C VAL A 30 6.51 3.57 -4.71
N ASP A 31 7.10 4.67 -4.25
CA ASP A 31 6.75 5.26 -2.96
C ASP A 31 5.33 5.86 -2.98
N ARG A 32 4.86 6.29 -4.16
CA ARG A 32 3.50 6.81 -4.37
C ARG A 32 2.44 5.73 -4.59
N LEU A 33 2.84 4.46 -4.74
CA LEU A 33 1.91 3.33 -4.85
C LEU A 33 1.55 2.75 -3.49
N ARG A 34 2.21 3.17 -2.41
CA ARG A 34 1.88 2.70 -1.06
C ARG A 34 0.49 3.20 -0.66
N PHE A 35 -0.23 2.39 0.11
CA PHE A 35 -1.54 2.77 0.62
C PHE A 35 -1.86 2.04 1.92
N THR A 36 -2.80 2.58 2.69
CA THR A 36 -3.34 1.90 3.86
C THR A 36 -4.76 1.40 3.62
N ALA A 37 -5.14 0.33 4.31
CA ALA A 37 -6.51 -0.15 4.33
C ALA A 37 -6.93 -0.49 5.76
N THR A 38 -8.19 -0.26 6.07
CA THR A 38 -8.78 -0.54 7.38
C THR A 38 -9.68 -1.78 7.29
N HIS A 39 -9.68 -2.60 8.34
CA HIS A 39 -10.54 -3.77 8.41
C HIS A 39 -12.02 -3.37 8.47
N THR A 40 -12.90 -4.10 7.80
CA THR A 40 -14.32 -3.74 7.66
C THR A 40 -15.08 -3.78 8.99
N THR A 41 -14.71 -4.69 9.89
CA THR A 41 -15.38 -4.87 11.19
C THR A 41 -14.64 -4.26 12.38
N ASP A 42 -13.38 -3.85 12.21
CA ASP A 42 -12.53 -3.39 13.31
C ASP A 42 -11.62 -2.25 12.83
N PRO A 43 -12.03 -0.98 13.05
CA PRO A 43 -11.28 0.18 12.59
C PRO A 43 -9.87 0.31 13.18
N SER A 44 -9.58 -0.37 14.30
CA SER A 44 -8.25 -0.38 14.91
C SER A 44 -7.24 -1.24 14.12
N LYS A 45 -7.74 -2.18 13.31
CA LYS A 45 -6.92 -3.03 12.44
C LYS A 45 -6.67 -2.33 11.11
N ARG A 46 -5.52 -1.66 11.04
CA ARG A 46 -4.99 -1.03 9.82
C ARG A 46 -3.84 -1.84 9.26
N ILE A 47 -3.77 -1.94 7.95
CA ILE A 47 -2.66 -2.53 7.21
C ILE A 47 -2.06 -1.48 6.27
N LEU A 48 -0.74 -1.51 6.12
CA LEU A 48 0.01 -0.67 5.18
C LEU A 48 0.65 -1.59 4.13
N VAL A 49 0.45 -1.28 2.87
CA VAL A 49 1.08 -1.96 1.73
C VAL A 49 2.20 -1.08 1.20
N ILE A 50 3.38 -1.67 1.00
CA ILE A 50 4.57 -0.97 0.51
C ILE A 50 5.11 -1.73 -0.69
N PHE A 51 5.40 -1.01 -1.77
CA PHE A 51 6.05 -1.53 -2.97
C PHE A 51 7.53 -1.13 -2.94
N THR A 52 8.45 -2.10 -2.98
CA THR A 52 9.91 -1.84 -2.89
C THR A 52 10.58 -1.67 -4.27
N GLY A 53 9.80 -1.73 -5.34
CA GLY A 53 10.29 -1.76 -6.71
C GLY A 53 10.94 -3.09 -7.12
N PRO A 54 11.42 -3.19 -8.37
CA PRO A 54 11.88 -4.44 -8.99
C PRO A 54 13.31 -4.87 -8.58
N GLY A 55 14.01 -4.06 -7.77
CA GLY A 55 15.38 -4.35 -7.34
C GLY A 55 15.48 -5.28 -6.13
N ILE A 56 16.71 -5.66 -5.77
CA ILE A 56 16.98 -6.45 -4.56
C ILE A 56 16.65 -5.61 -3.33
N VAL A 57 15.80 -6.15 -2.46
CA VAL A 57 15.48 -5.56 -1.16
C VAL A 57 16.66 -5.76 -0.21
N LYS A 58 17.36 -4.67 0.11
CA LYS A 58 18.48 -4.68 1.07
C LYS A 58 17.97 -4.64 2.51
N VAL A 59 18.79 -5.12 3.44
CA VAL A 59 18.47 -5.12 4.88
C VAL A 59 18.14 -3.71 5.41
N ASN A 60 18.78 -2.65 4.90
CA ASN A 60 18.46 -1.29 5.34
C ASN A 60 17.02 -0.88 4.99
N VAL A 61 16.46 -1.38 3.88
CA VAL A 61 15.09 -1.10 3.43
C VAL A 61 14.11 -1.75 4.40
N VAL A 62 14.36 -3.02 4.75
CA VAL A 62 13.54 -3.74 5.74
C VAL A 62 13.57 -3.05 7.11
N ARG A 63 14.74 -2.59 7.56
CA ARG A 63 14.87 -1.84 8.82
C ARG A 63 14.11 -0.51 8.77
N ASN A 64 14.16 0.21 7.66
CA ASN A 64 13.42 1.45 7.46
C ASN A 64 11.89 1.19 7.52
N ILE A 65 11.41 0.17 6.81
CA ILE A 65 10.01 -0.25 6.84
C ILE A 65 9.58 -0.61 8.27
N ALA A 66 10.37 -1.39 9.00
CA ALA A 66 10.07 -1.74 10.38
C ALA A 66 9.95 -0.49 11.27
N GLY A 67 10.84 0.49 11.09
CA GLY A 67 10.79 1.77 11.82
C GLY A 67 9.50 2.55 11.58
N GLN A 68 8.94 2.53 10.36
CA GLN A 68 7.67 3.18 10.04
C GLN A 68 6.46 2.50 10.68
N ILE A 69 6.54 1.20 10.97
CA ILE A 69 5.42 0.40 11.51
C ILE A 69 5.32 0.53 13.03
N VAL A 70 6.44 0.75 13.72
CA VAL A 70 6.48 0.87 15.20
C VAL A 70 5.63 2.03 15.70
N ASN A 71 5.47 3.09 14.90
CA ASN A 71 4.60 4.21 15.22
C ASN A 71 3.28 4.12 14.43
N ARG A 72 2.36 3.29 14.92
CA ARG A 72 1.09 2.94 14.26
C ARG A 72 0.20 4.15 13.95
N ASP A 73 0.35 5.23 14.72
CA ASP A 73 -0.36 6.50 14.54
C ASP A 73 0.15 7.30 13.34
N THR A 74 1.38 7.03 12.89
CA THR A 74 2.00 7.65 11.71
C THR A 74 1.82 6.85 10.42
N LEU A 75 1.05 5.75 10.46
CA LEU A 75 0.71 4.98 9.26
C LEU A 75 -0.24 5.81 8.38
N THR A 76 0.35 6.63 7.51
CA THR A 76 -0.34 7.36 6.45
C THR A 76 0.12 6.80 5.10
N GLY A 77 -0.82 6.66 4.18
CA GLY A 77 -0.60 6.20 2.80
C GLY A 77 -1.79 6.61 1.98
#